data_AF-A0A9W7DJW2-F1
#
_entry.id   AF-A0A9W7DJW2-F1
#
_cell.length_a   1.000
_cell.length_b   1.000
_cell.length_c   1.000
_cell.angle_alpha   90.00
_cell.angle_beta   90.00
_cell.angle_gamma   90.00
#
_symmetry.space_group_name_H-M   'P 1'
#
loop_
_entity.id
_entity.type
_entity.pdbx_description
1 polymer ?
#
loop_
_entity_poly.entity_id
_entity_poly.type
_entity_poly.pdbx_seq_one_letter_code
_entity_poly.pdbx_strand_id
1 'polypeptide(L)'
;MDHLKIQPGQTTPDGVFSLEEVECLGACVNAPMIQVNDEYYEDLDTKEKVIAVLDGLKAGKEVPTGTTKRENCEPFSGAKTLLSEPLDVKTITRDDL
;
A
#
# COMPACT_ATOMS: atom_id res chain seq x y z
N MET A 1 -18.94 -2.81 -2.70
CA MET A 1 -20.00 -1.78 -2.67
C MET A 1 -20.94 -1.93 -1.48
N ASP A 2 -21.10 -3.12 -0.90
CA ASP A 2 -22.07 -3.35 0.19
C ASP A 2 -21.69 -2.74 1.55
N HIS A 3 -20.38 -2.57 1.83
CA HIS A 3 -19.91 -2.03 3.12
C HIS A 3 -20.21 -0.54 3.29
N LEU A 4 -19.71 0.29 2.36
CA LEU A 4 -19.94 1.75 2.38
C LEU A 4 -21.29 2.16 1.77
N LYS A 5 -21.97 1.27 1.03
CA LYS A 5 -23.27 1.49 0.38
C LYS A 5 -23.31 2.69 -0.57
N ILE A 6 -22.21 2.94 -1.28
CA ILE A 6 -22.06 4.01 -2.26
C ILE A 6 -21.48 3.47 -3.58
N GLN A 7 -21.64 4.24 -4.65
CA GLN A 7 -21.03 3.99 -5.96
C GLN A 7 -19.76 4.84 -6.16
N PRO A 8 -18.87 4.50 -7.12
CA PRO A 8 -17.78 5.38 -7.52
C PRO A 8 -18.29 6.80 -7.88
N GLY A 9 -17.55 7.82 -7.46
CA GLY A 9 -17.91 9.24 -7.57
C GLY A 9 -18.81 9.77 -6.44
N GLN A 10 -19.18 8.95 -5.46
CA GLN A 10 -20.06 9.34 -4.35
C GLN A 10 -19.32 9.42 -3.02
N THR A 11 -19.92 10.13 -2.06
CA THR A 11 -19.46 10.26 -0.68
C THR A 11 -20.49 9.65 0.26
N THR A 12 -20.04 8.99 1.33
CA THR A 12 -20.92 8.40 2.33
C THR A 12 -21.75 9.47 3.05
N PRO A 13 -22.97 9.15 3.54
CA PRO A 13 -23.84 10.14 4.19
C PRO A 13 -23.27 10.77 5.47
N ASP A 14 -22.34 10.08 6.13
CA ASP A 14 -21.60 10.60 7.29
C ASP A 14 -20.42 11.50 6.90
N GLY A 15 -20.16 11.67 5.61
CA GLY A 15 -19.13 12.57 5.08
C GLY A 15 -17.69 12.08 5.28
N VAL A 16 -17.50 10.82 5.68
CA VAL A 16 -16.18 10.28 6.06
C VAL A 16 -15.42 9.71 4.86
N PHE A 17 -16.10 9.03 3.93
CA PHE A 17 -15.45 8.38 2.80
C PHE A 17 -16.02 8.86 1.47
N SER A 18 -15.14 9.21 0.54
CA SER A 18 -15.44 9.40 -0.88
C SER A 18 -14.78 8.27 -1.67
N LEU A 19 -15.54 7.62 -2.56
CA LEU A 19 -15.04 6.52 -3.37
C LEU A 19 -14.82 7.00 -4.80
N GLU A 20 -13.60 6.88 -5.31
CA GLU A 20 -13.26 7.17 -6.70
C GLU A 20 -12.63 5.93 -7.34
N GLU A 21 -12.96 5.70 -8.61
CA GLU A 21 -12.24 4.75 -9.44
C GLU A 21 -11.17 5.54 -10.21
N VAL A 22 -9.92 5.12 -10.04
CA VAL A 22 -8.77 5.79 -10.63
C VAL A 22 -7.98 4.80 -11.48
N GLU A 23 -7.14 5.35 -12.34
CA GLU A 23 -6.23 4.58 -13.18
C GLU A 23 -5.03 4.06 -12.36
N CYS A 24 -3.96 3.67 -13.06
CA CYS A 24 -2.74 3.17 -12.45
C CYS A 24 -2.16 4.12 -11.38
N LEU A 25 -1.99 3.60 -10.16
CA LEU A 25 -1.35 4.29 -9.02
C LEU A 25 0.14 3.93 -8.82
N GLY A 26 0.73 3.17 -9.74
CA GLY A 26 2.17 2.82 -9.70
C GLY A 26 2.55 1.68 -8.75
N ALA A 27 1.59 1.04 -8.08
CA ALA A 27 1.79 -0.06 -7.14
C ALA A 27 1.50 -1.45 -7.76
N CYS A 28 1.85 -1.64 -9.04
CA CYS A 28 1.38 -2.79 -9.83
C CYS A 28 1.86 -4.14 -9.28
N VAL A 29 3.10 -4.22 -8.79
CA VAL A 29 3.65 -5.46 -8.21
C VAL A 29 3.03 -5.80 -6.85
N ASN A 30 2.35 -4.82 -6.25
CA ASN A 30 1.66 -4.81 -4.96
C ASN A 30 0.13 -4.89 -5.10
N ALA A 31 -0.36 -5.20 -6.30
CA ALA A 31 -1.78 -5.39 -6.54
C ALA A 31 -2.34 -6.63 -5.80
N PRO A 32 -3.61 -6.62 -5.39
CA PRO A 32 -4.56 -5.49 -5.43
C PRO A 32 -4.27 -4.43 -4.36
N MET A 33 -4.60 -3.18 -4.64
CA MET A 33 -4.31 -2.05 -3.73
C MET A 33 -5.40 -0.97 -3.78
N ILE A 34 -5.42 -0.12 -2.76
CA ILE A 34 -6.19 1.14 -2.74
C ILE A 34 -5.30 2.26 -2.19
N GLN A 35 -5.67 3.51 -2.50
CA GLN A 35 -5.10 4.68 -1.86
C GLN A 35 -6.17 5.37 -1.01
N VAL A 36 -5.81 5.79 0.20
CA VAL A 36 -6.66 6.63 1.03
C VAL A 36 -5.86 7.86 1.44
N ASN A 37 -6.26 9.02 0.92
CA ASN A 37 -5.48 10.25 1.00
C ASN A 37 -4.04 10.02 0.47
N ASP A 38 -3.02 10.25 1.28
CA ASP A 38 -1.61 10.13 0.88
C ASP A 38 -1.04 8.71 1.05
N GLU A 39 -1.81 7.78 1.63
CA GLU A 39 -1.31 6.47 2.03
C GLU A 39 -1.77 5.35 1.10
N TYR A 40 -0.84 4.44 0.80
CA TYR A 40 -1.06 3.25 0.00
C TYR A 40 -1.39 2.07 0.91
N TYR A 41 -2.40 1.28 0.54
CA TYR A 41 -2.74 0.03 1.20
C TYR A 41 -2.72 -1.08 0.15
N GLU A 42 -1.79 -2.01 0.32
CA GLU A 42 -1.36 -2.92 -0.73
C GLU A 42 -1.54 -4.39 -0.36
N ASP A 43 -1.42 -5.28 -1.35
CA ASP A 43 -1.63 -6.73 -1.21
C ASP A 43 -2.98 -7.08 -0.56
N LEU A 44 -4.01 -6.31 -0.90
CA LEU A 44 -5.39 -6.43 -0.45
C LEU A 44 -6.12 -7.51 -1.26
N ASP A 45 -5.68 -8.75 -1.07
CA ASP A 45 -6.17 -9.93 -1.80
C ASP A 45 -7.59 -10.39 -1.42
N THR A 46 -8.17 -9.83 -0.35
CA THR A 46 -9.53 -10.16 0.07
C THR A 46 -10.33 -8.90 0.44
N LYS A 47 -11.66 -9.02 0.34
CA LYS A 47 -12.58 -7.93 0.69
C LYS A 47 -12.49 -7.56 2.17
N GLU A 48 -12.27 -8.55 3.03
CA GLU A 48 -12.19 -8.38 4.49
C GLU A 48 -11.02 -7.48 4.88
N LYS A 49 -9.90 -7.55 4.15
CA LYS A 49 -8.76 -6.65 4.38
C LYS A 49 -9.09 -5.20 4.05
N VAL A 50 -9.74 -4.97 2.90
CA VAL A 50 -10.22 -3.63 2.53
C VAL A 50 -11.17 -3.09 3.61
N ILE A 51 -12.13 -3.92 4.05
CA ILE A 51 -13.08 -3.56 5.11
C ILE A 51 -12.35 -3.24 6.42
N ALA A 52 -11.37 -4.04 6.81
CA ALA A 52 -10.59 -3.81 8.04
C ALA A 52 -9.81 -2.49 7.99
N VAL A 53 -9.24 -2.12 6.84
CA VAL A 53 -8.60 -0.81 6.64
C VAL A 53 -9.62 0.32 6.83
N LEU A 54 -10.76 0.24 6.13
CA LEU A 54 -11.80 1.26 6.21
C LEU A 54 -12.37 1.42 7.63
N ASP A 55 -12.65 0.32 8.32
CA ASP A 55 -13.18 0.34 9.69
C ASP A 55 -12.13 0.84 10.69
N GLY A 56 -10.86 0.48 10.49
CA GLY A 56 -9.74 0.98 11.28
C GLY A 56 -9.60 2.51 11.16
N LEU A 57 -9.63 3.03 9.93
CA LEU A 57 -9.55 4.46 9.66
C LEU A 57 -10.77 5.20 10.22
N LYS A 58 -11.97 4.65 10.08
CA LYS A 58 -13.19 5.24 10.65
C LYS A 58 -13.14 5.30 12.18
N ALA A 59 -12.53 4.31 12.82
CA ALA A 59 -12.33 4.27 14.26
C ALA A 59 -11.17 5.16 14.74
N GLY A 60 -10.46 5.86 13.84
CA GLY A 60 -9.31 6.70 14.17
C GLY A 60 -8.08 5.91 14.63
N LYS A 61 -7.97 4.64 14.25
CA LYS A 61 -6.80 3.80 14.56
C LYS A 61 -5.71 3.99 13.53
N GLU A 62 -4.45 3.85 13.94
CA GLU A 62 -3.35 3.68 12.99
C GLU A 62 -3.50 2.31 12.31
N VAL A 63 -3.63 2.35 10.98
CA VAL A 63 -3.70 1.17 10.13
C VAL A 63 -2.36 1.06 9.41
N PRO A 64 -1.72 -0.12 9.38
CA PRO A 64 -0.45 -0.29 8.68
C PRO A 64 -0.61 0.04 7.19
N THR A 65 0.29 0.87 6.68
CA THR A 65 0.33 1.29 5.28
C THR A 65 1.39 0.47 4.52
N GLY A 66 1.31 0.49 3.19
CA GLY A 66 2.08 -0.38 2.30
C GLY A 66 1.57 -1.82 2.30
N THR A 67 2.48 -2.75 2.09
CA THR A 67 2.20 -4.19 2.07
C THR A 67 2.18 -4.79 3.47
N THR A 68 1.32 -5.80 3.67
CA THR A 68 1.22 -6.57 4.92
C THR A 68 1.80 -7.98 4.81
N LYS A 69 2.26 -8.40 3.63
CA LYS A 69 2.68 -9.79 3.36
C LYS A 69 4.18 -9.94 3.16
N ARG A 70 4.87 -8.83 2.89
CA ARG A 70 6.28 -8.75 2.52
C ARG A 70 6.81 -7.39 3.01
N GLU A 71 8.10 -7.11 2.89
CA GLU A 71 8.69 -5.85 3.35
C GLU A 71 8.28 -4.68 2.47
N ASN A 72 8.36 -4.80 1.14
CA ASN A 72 7.94 -3.76 0.20
C ASN A 72 7.43 -4.38 -1.09
N CYS A 73 8.33 -4.63 -2.05
CA CYS A 73 8.00 -5.11 -3.39
C CYS A 73 8.76 -6.38 -3.78
N GLU A 74 9.39 -7.05 -2.80
CA GLU A 74 10.12 -8.28 -3.05
C GLU A 74 9.18 -9.45 -3.40
N PRO A 75 9.70 -10.57 -3.92
CA PRO A 75 8.88 -11.74 -4.18
C PRO A 75 8.23 -12.27 -2.90
N PHE A 76 6.99 -12.76 -2.97
CA PHE A 76 6.30 -13.39 -1.83
C PHE A 76 7.06 -14.60 -1.22
N SER A 77 8.01 -15.17 -1.96
CA SER A 77 8.89 -16.23 -1.47
C SER A 77 10.15 -15.72 -0.76
N GLY A 78 10.16 -14.44 -0.39
CA GLY A 78 11.31 -13.70 0.15
C GLY A 78 12.21 -13.13 -0.94
N ALA A 79 12.99 -12.11 -0.56
CA ALA A 79 13.99 -11.49 -1.43
C ALA A 79 14.92 -12.54 -2.05
N LYS A 80 15.14 -12.45 -3.36
CA LYS A 80 16.06 -13.32 -4.12
C LYS A 80 17.32 -12.60 -4.59
N THR A 81 17.30 -11.28 -4.49
CA THR A 81 18.38 -10.35 -4.85
C THR A 81 18.57 -9.38 -3.69
N LEU A 82 19.63 -8.56 -3.74
CA LEU A 82 19.95 -7.59 -2.68
C LEU A 82 20.12 -8.23 -1.30
N LEU A 83 20.70 -9.43 -1.25
CA LEU A 83 20.87 -10.21 -0.01
C LEU A 83 22.13 -9.83 0.78
N SER A 84 23.09 -9.19 0.13
CA SER A 84 24.35 -8.76 0.73
C SER A 84 24.25 -7.33 1.22
N GLU A 85 25.10 -6.97 2.17
CA GLU A 85 25.25 -5.57 2.56
C GLU A 85 25.65 -4.71 1.34
N PRO A 86 25.08 -3.50 1.20
CA PRO A 86 25.47 -2.56 0.16
C PRO A 86 26.96 -2.22 0.28
N LEU A 87 27.65 -2.20 -0.86
CA LEU A 87 29.05 -1.79 -0.90
C LEU A 87 29.14 -0.29 -0.60
N ASP A 88 30.06 0.08 0.30
CA ASP A 88 30.43 1.49 0.46
C ASP A 88 31.22 1.93 -0.76
N VAL A 89 30.65 2.87 -1.52
CA VAL A 89 31.27 3.44 -2.72
C VAL A 89 32.69 3.92 -2.44
N LYS A 90 32.95 4.47 -1.25
CA LYS A 90 34.28 4.96 -0.85
C LYS A 90 35.35 3.88 -0.82
N THR A 91 34.96 2.61 -0.65
CA THR A 91 35.89 1.48 -0.62
C THR A 91 36.25 0.94 -2.01
N ILE A 92 35.52 1.36 -3.05
CA ILE A 92 35.68 0.87 -4.42
C ILE A 92 36.02 1.98 -5.42
N THR A 93 35.74 3.25 -5.10
CA THR A 93 36.16 4.41 -5.90
C THR A 93 37.57 4.86 -5.54
N ARG A 94 38.20 5.62 -6.43
CA ARG A 94 39.51 6.22 -6.14
C ARG A 94 39.41 7.13 -4.92
N ASP A 95 40.46 7.15 -4.11
CA ASP A 95 40.54 7.93 -2.87
C ASP A 95 40.47 9.46 -3.07
N ASP A 96 40.56 9.95 -4.31
CA ASP A 96 40.56 11.37 -4.69
C ASP A 96 39.20 11.93 -5.13
N LEU A 97 38.12 11.17 -4.91
CA LEU A 97 36.70 11.57 -5.08
C LEU A 97 36.06 11.88 -3.71
#